data_AF-A0A1C6J6Y3-F1
#
_entry.id   AF-A0A1C6J6Y3-F1
#
_cell.length_a   1.000
_cell.length_b   1.000
_cell.length_c   1.000
_cell.angle_alpha   90.00
_cell.angle_beta   90.00
_cell.angle_gamma   90.00
#
_symmetry.space_group_name_H-M   'P 1'
#
loop_
_entity.id
_entity.type
_entity.pdbx_description
1 polymer ?
#
loop_
_entity_poly.entity_id
_entity_poly.type
_entity_poly.pdbx_seq_one_letter_code
_entity_poly.pdbx_strand_id
1 'polypeptide(L)'
;MSKKRSKVRFQNEFDLIKVHYKKQSRGQSLTCLDMFNGRRHLRKRSAAGILWGSLLLTVISATVLGKTTTVVYASDVEKYTNADFAMDTVVSETLYTSGEDINTQIGEKLREMETTLLSWTEENSQISQLNNADGKTMEVSDELAADLEKIRQLSQESDGAFDPTLGKIIRLWDIDGENPHVPDQSEIDTLLPEVGYEKIQMDGNNVTLLDGCTLDLGAVGKGMGCDLIMDYLRSQPDVSGMILNLGGSSVMTYGEKPDGSPWKVALTDPRDTEGDYLGAITLDANQFLSTSGDYEKYFIDDGIRYHHILDPKTGYPVWNGLTSVTIICDQGYLADGLSTACFVLGMDAAKPLLEKYDAEAVFVDEDKNVYVTSGLMDKFELMKDGYIVNEL
;
A
#
# COMPACT_ATOMS: atom_id res chain seq x y z
N MET A 1 30.87 -33.89 35.21
CA MET A 1 31.87 -33.73 34.14
C MET A 1 31.25 -34.16 32.81
N SER A 2 31.47 -33.35 31.77
CA SER A 2 31.19 -33.57 30.34
C SER A 2 29.74 -33.52 29.84
N LYS A 3 29.37 -32.31 29.40
CA LYS A 3 28.31 -32.00 28.43
C LYS A 3 28.69 -32.59 27.06
N LYS A 4 27.74 -33.19 26.34
CA LYS A 4 27.84 -33.37 24.87
C LYS A 4 26.66 -32.69 24.18
N ARG A 5 27.03 -31.93 23.15
CA ARG A 5 26.32 -30.86 22.47
C ARG A 5 25.17 -31.39 21.61
N SER A 6 24.00 -30.76 21.72
CA SER A 6 22.94 -30.80 20.73
C SER A 6 23.38 -30.03 19.48
N LYS A 7 23.26 -30.65 18.30
CA LYS A 7 23.28 -29.94 17.02
C LYS A 7 21.91 -29.29 16.87
N VAL A 8 21.84 -27.97 16.99
CA VAL A 8 20.68 -27.19 16.53
C VAL A 8 20.85 -26.99 15.03
N ARG A 9 19.85 -27.45 14.29
CA ARG A 9 19.69 -27.23 12.85
C ARG A 9 19.23 -25.77 12.71
N PHE A 10 19.95 -24.96 11.94
CA PHE A 10 19.45 -23.66 11.52
C PHE A 10 18.22 -23.91 10.64
N GLN A 11 17.07 -23.48 11.13
CA GLN A 11 15.83 -23.40 10.37
C GLN A 11 15.82 -21.99 9.81
N ASN A 12 15.83 -21.84 8.48
CA ASN A 12 15.67 -20.55 7.84
C ASN A 12 14.31 -19.99 8.28
N GLU A 13 14.30 -18.98 9.13
CA GLU A 13 13.12 -18.15 9.36
C GLU A 13 12.94 -17.32 8.08
N PHE A 14 11.87 -17.61 7.35
CA PHE A 14 11.42 -16.74 6.27
C PHE A 14 10.91 -15.44 6.91
N ASP A 15 11.52 -14.31 6.58
CA ASP A 15 10.98 -12.97 6.86
C ASP A 15 9.72 -12.77 5.99
N LEU A 16 8.64 -13.47 6.33
CA LEU A 16 7.28 -13.20 5.85
C LEU A 16 6.76 -12.01 6.63
N ILE A 17 6.41 -10.91 5.95
CA ILE A 17 5.73 -9.79 6.58
C ILE A 17 4.34 -10.29 7.02
N LYS A 18 4.18 -10.50 8.32
CA LYS A 18 2.89 -10.93 8.90
C LYS A 18 2.07 -9.70 9.28
N VAL A 19 1.10 -9.34 8.45
CA VAL A 19 0.07 -8.36 8.81
C VAL A 19 -1.00 -9.08 9.65
N HIS A 20 -0.92 -8.96 10.99
CA HIS A 20 -1.98 -9.48 11.85
C HIS A 20 -3.16 -8.51 11.85
N TYR A 21 -4.24 -8.87 11.17
CA TYR A 21 -5.52 -8.16 11.28
C TYR A 21 -6.21 -8.61 12.58
N LYS A 22 -6.34 -7.70 13.55
CA LYS A 22 -7.22 -7.90 14.72
C LYS A 22 -8.29 -6.84 14.69
N LYS A 23 -9.50 -7.24 14.32
CA LYS A 23 -10.73 -6.43 14.36
C LYS A 23 -10.88 -5.81 15.77
N GLN A 24 -10.52 -4.53 15.93
CA GLN A 24 -10.81 -3.78 17.14
C GLN A 24 -12.18 -3.13 17.00
N SER A 25 -13.15 -3.65 17.74
CA SER A 25 -14.40 -2.93 18.00
C SER A 25 -14.07 -1.63 18.75
N ARG A 26 -14.22 -0.48 18.09
CA ARG A 26 -14.04 0.84 18.71
C ARG A 26 -15.09 1.03 19.81
N GLY A 27 -14.61 1.18 21.04
CA GLY A 27 -15.41 1.55 22.19
C GLY A 27 -14.50 2.01 23.33
N GLN A 28 -14.54 3.31 23.59
CA GLN A 28 -13.96 4.05 24.73
C GLN A 28 -12.55 4.62 24.57
N SER A 29 -12.53 5.95 24.49
CA SER A 29 -11.40 6.85 24.69
C SER A 29 -10.77 6.66 26.07
N LEU A 30 -9.45 6.50 26.13
CA LEU A 30 -8.67 6.71 27.36
C LEU A 30 -7.42 7.54 27.03
N THR A 31 -7.38 8.73 27.60
CA THR A 31 -6.27 9.68 27.61
C THR A 31 -5.07 9.11 28.37
N CYS A 32 -3.87 9.14 27.79
CA CYS A 32 -2.65 8.68 28.45
C CYS A 32 -2.01 9.84 29.25
N LEU A 33 -2.32 9.89 30.54
CA LEU A 33 -1.51 10.54 31.57
C LEU A 33 -1.16 9.44 32.59
N ASP A 34 0.08 9.47 33.09
CA ASP A 34 0.64 8.67 34.20
C ASP A 34 1.14 7.25 33.91
N MET A 35 2.42 7.11 33.52
CA MET A 35 3.29 6.03 34.02
C MET A 35 4.80 6.40 33.95
N PHE A 36 5.27 7.35 34.77
CA PHE A 36 6.69 7.40 35.16
C PHE A 36 6.83 7.89 36.60
N ASN A 37 6.83 6.95 37.55
CA ASN A 37 7.31 7.21 38.91
C ASN A 37 8.07 5.99 39.44
N GLY A 38 9.40 6.12 39.50
CA GLY A 38 10.29 5.08 40.00
C GLY A 38 11.70 5.60 40.26
N ARG A 39 11.86 6.60 41.13
CA ARG A 39 13.17 6.91 41.75
C ARG A 39 13.39 5.99 42.95
N ARG A 40 14.64 5.52 43.12
CA ARG A 40 15.50 5.69 44.32
C ARG A 40 16.82 4.92 44.13
N HIS A 41 17.93 5.64 43.98
CA HIS A 41 18.99 5.90 44.98
C HIS A 41 20.07 4.83 45.09
N LEU A 42 21.33 5.24 44.85
CA LEU A 42 22.48 4.92 45.71
C LEU A 42 23.59 5.98 45.56
N ARG A 43 24.42 6.06 46.60
CA ARG A 43 25.09 7.25 47.15
C ARG A 43 26.39 7.70 46.46
N LYS A 44 26.66 9.00 46.63
CA LYS A 44 27.95 9.70 46.49
C LYS A 44 29.09 9.06 47.30
N ARG A 45 30.32 9.13 46.75
CA ARG A 45 31.57 9.33 47.50
C ARG A 45 32.47 10.31 46.77
N SER A 46 33.02 11.23 47.54
CA SER A 46 33.91 12.33 47.17
C SER A 46 35.39 11.92 47.32
N ALA A 47 36.31 12.53 46.55
CA ALA A 47 37.56 13.12 47.05
C ALA A 47 38.41 13.69 45.89
N ALA A 48 39.20 14.71 46.24
CA ALA A 48 39.94 15.66 45.41
C ALA A 48 41.38 15.20 45.06
N GLY A 49 42.07 15.93 44.16
CA GLY A 49 43.55 15.89 44.10
C GLY A 49 44.25 16.28 42.79
N ILE A 50 44.41 17.59 42.53
CA ILE A 50 45.62 18.35 42.11
C ILE A 50 46.70 17.63 41.25
N LEU A 51 47.06 18.18 40.06
CA LEU A 51 48.39 18.79 39.78
C LEU A 51 48.62 19.21 38.32
N TRP A 52 49.24 20.39 38.21
CA TRP A 52 49.73 21.08 37.02
C TRP A 52 50.90 20.37 36.35
N GLY A 53 51.02 20.53 35.04
CA GLY A 53 52.22 20.21 34.26
C GLY A 53 52.21 21.00 32.94
N SER A 54 52.75 22.21 32.97
CA SER A 54 53.08 23.02 31.80
C SER A 54 54.32 22.46 31.08
N LEU A 55 54.51 22.87 29.82
CA LEU A 55 55.78 23.00 29.08
C LEU A 55 56.05 21.94 27.98
N LEU A 56 55.77 22.29 26.72
CA LEU A 56 56.78 22.66 25.70
C LEU A 56 56.15 22.62 24.30
N LEU A 57 56.06 23.80 23.67
CA LEU A 57 56.00 23.90 22.21
C LEU A 57 57.31 23.32 21.64
N THR A 58 57.18 22.31 20.79
CA THR A 58 58.15 22.08 19.71
C THR A 58 57.38 21.93 18.41
N VAL A 59 57.46 22.98 17.60
CA VAL A 59 57.06 22.97 16.20
C VAL A 59 58.06 22.09 15.47
N ILE A 60 57.68 20.86 15.16
CA ILE A 60 58.36 20.06 14.13
C ILE A 60 57.46 20.11 12.90
N SER A 61 57.81 21.02 12.00
CA SER A 61 57.30 21.04 10.64
C SER A 61 57.85 19.82 9.92
N ALA A 62 57.07 18.75 9.86
CA ALA A 62 57.30 17.62 8.98
C ALA A 62 56.20 17.64 7.92
N THR A 63 56.55 18.11 6.73
CA THR A 63 55.78 17.95 5.50
C THR A 63 55.73 16.46 5.17
N VAL A 64 54.78 15.75 5.79
CA VAL A 64 54.37 14.43 5.35
C VAL A 64 53.37 14.67 4.22
N LEU A 65 53.79 14.42 2.97
CA LEU A 65 52.86 14.10 1.89
C LEU A 65 52.19 12.76 2.24
N GLY A 66 51.28 12.81 3.20
CA GLY A 66 50.37 11.71 3.47
C GLY A 66 49.36 11.75 2.35
N LYS A 67 49.37 10.72 1.50
CA LYS A 67 48.17 10.37 0.76
C LYS A 67 47.07 10.23 1.82
N THR A 68 46.19 11.20 1.91
CA THR A 68 44.95 11.09 2.67
C THR A 68 44.15 10.03 1.92
N THR A 69 44.41 8.77 2.23
CA THR A 69 43.47 7.70 1.96
C THR A 69 42.29 8.05 2.84
N THR A 70 41.31 8.75 2.28
CA THR A 70 40.00 8.86 2.91
C THR A 70 39.52 7.43 3.02
N VAL A 71 39.67 6.84 4.20
CA VAL A 71 38.98 5.62 4.56
C VAL A 71 37.53 6.05 4.64
N VAL A 72 36.82 5.92 3.52
CA VAL A 72 35.36 5.94 3.52
C VAL A 72 34.99 4.70 4.32
N TYR A 73 34.67 4.88 5.59
CA TYR A 73 33.92 3.88 6.31
C TYR A 73 32.59 3.80 5.57
N ALA A 74 32.39 2.73 4.81
CA ALA A 74 31.04 2.39 4.38
C ALA A 74 30.23 2.24 5.67
N SER A 75 29.21 3.08 5.86
CA SER A 75 28.27 2.87 6.95
C SER A 75 27.62 1.51 6.73
N ASP A 76 27.57 0.70 7.79
CA ASP A 76 26.88 -0.58 7.74
C ASP A 76 25.40 -0.31 7.43
N VAL A 77 24.80 -1.10 6.53
CA VAL A 77 23.38 -0.97 6.21
C VAL A 77 22.56 -1.47 7.39
N GLU A 78 21.68 -0.61 7.91
CA GLU A 78 20.77 -0.93 9.01
C GLU A 78 19.36 -1.24 8.50
N LYS A 79 18.62 -2.08 9.25
CA LYS A 79 17.22 -2.42 9.01
C LYS A 79 16.34 -1.65 9.99
N TYR A 80 15.43 -0.85 9.47
CA TYR A 80 14.40 -0.15 10.23
C TYR A 80 13.02 -0.70 9.88
N THR A 81 12.15 -0.83 10.88
CA THR A 81 10.76 -1.27 10.68
C THR A 81 9.83 -0.32 11.41
N ASN A 82 8.77 0.11 10.73
CA ASN A 82 7.79 1.01 11.31
C ASN A 82 6.36 0.58 10.95
N ALA A 83 5.41 1.03 11.76
CA ALA A 83 4.00 0.92 11.49
C ALA A 83 3.32 2.27 11.75
N ASP A 84 2.58 2.77 10.78
CA ASP A 84 1.89 4.05 10.82
C ASP A 84 0.43 3.90 10.34
N PHE A 85 -0.32 5.00 10.31
CA PHE A 85 -1.67 5.06 9.77
C PHE A 85 -1.80 6.24 8.79
N ALA A 86 -2.21 5.94 7.57
CA ALA A 86 -2.46 6.89 6.49
C ALA A 86 -3.37 6.21 5.45
N MET A 87 -4.08 6.98 4.64
CA MET A 87 -4.94 6.48 3.56
C MET A 87 -6.00 5.49 4.09
N ASP A 88 -6.58 5.82 5.24
CA ASP A 88 -7.50 4.99 6.02
C ASP A 88 -7.03 3.56 6.29
N THR A 89 -5.71 3.33 6.36
CA THR A 89 -5.17 2.00 6.57
C THR A 89 -3.86 1.97 7.34
N VAL A 90 -3.47 0.76 7.77
CA VAL A 90 -2.17 0.53 8.40
C VAL A 90 -1.09 0.55 7.32
N VAL A 91 -0.07 1.36 7.56
CA VAL A 91 1.15 1.42 6.75
C VAL A 91 2.22 0.59 7.46
N SER A 92 2.79 -0.40 6.79
CA SER A 92 3.92 -1.17 7.31
C SER A 92 5.13 -0.99 6.41
N GLU A 93 6.26 -0.65 7.04
CA GLU A 93 7.48 -0.29 6.35
C GLU A 93 8.64 -1.14 6.86
N THR A 94 9.46 -1.63 5.93
CA THR A 94 10.78 -2.18 6.25
C THR A 94 11.81 -1.55 5.32
N LEU A 95 12.73 -0.80 5.89
CA LEU A 95 13.74 0.01 5.22
C LEU A 95 15.14 -0.55 5.48
N TYR A 96 15.97 -0.60 4.43
CA TYR A 96 17.38 -0.96 4.49
C TYR A 96 18.22 0.22 3.97
N THR A 97 18.94 0.90 4.86
CA THR A 97 19.67 2.13 4.53
C THR A 97 21.01 2.21 5.26
N SER A 98 22.01 2.82 4.63
CA SER A 98 23.27 3.21 5.28
C SER A 98 23.24 4.65 5.81
N GLY A 99 22.10 5.33 5.65
CA GLY A 99 21.81 6.69 6.11
C GLY A 99 20.85 6.72 7.30
N GLU A 100 20.07 7.79 7.42
CA GLU A 100 19.09 7.95 8.50
C GLU A 100 17.79 7.14 8.25
N ASP A 101 17.07 6.81 9.32
CA ASP A 101 15.74 6.22 9.26
C ASP A 101 14.72 7.25 8.73
N ILE A 102 14.15 6.96 7.56
CA ILE A 102 13.21 7.85 6.87
C ILE A 102 11.72 7.44 6.98
N ASN A 103 11.39 6.42 7.77
CA ASN A 103 10.00 5.92 7.87
C ASN A 103 9.01 7.01 8.33
N THR A 104 9.43 7.91 9.22
CA THR A 104 8.56 9.03 9.62
C THR A 104 8.24 9.97 8.45
N GLN A 105 9.21 10.26 7.58
CA GLN A 105 8.97 11.11 6.40
C GLN A 105 8.08 10.44 5.36
N ILE A 106 8.15 9.11 5.23
CA ILE A 106 7.25 8.33 4.37
C ILE A 106 5.81 8.46 4.85
N GLY A 107 5.54 8.23 6.15
CA GLY A 107 4.21 8.40 6.72
C GLY A 107 3.68 9.84 6.59
N GLU A 108 4.53 10.84 6.78
CA GLU A 108 4.18 12.25 6.57
C GLU A 108 3.76 12.55 5.12
N LYS A 109 4.50 12.03 4.13
CA LYS A 109 4.19 12.19 2.71
C LYS A 109 2.86 11.55 2.31
N LEU A 110 2.59 10.35 2.80
CA LEU A 110 1.33 9.65 2.53
C LEU A 110 0.14 10.45 3.08
N ARG A 111 0.24 10.96 4.32
CA ARG A 111 -0.79 11.82 4.92
C ARG A 111 -0.95 13.16 4.20
N GLU A 112 0.14 13.77 3.77
CA GLU A 112 0.09 15.02 3.00
C GLU A 112 -0.68 14.80 1.69
N MET A 113 -0.35 13.75 0.94
CA MET A 113 -1.07 13.38 -0.29
C MET A 113 -2.56 13.12 -0.04
N GLU A 114 -2.88 12.34 0.99
CA GLU A 114 -4.27 12.05 1.39
C GLU A 114 -5.05 13.33 1.70
N THR A 115 -4.50 14.20 2.54
CA THR A 115 -5.20 15.39 3.05
C THR A 115 -5.26 16.55 2.05
N THR A 116 -4.35 16.62 1.09
CA THR A 116 -4.25 17.72 0.12
C THR A 116 -4.76 17.37 -1.27
N LEU A 117 -4.72 16.09 -1.67
CA LEU A 117 -5.11 15.66 -3.01
C LEU A 117 -6.29 14.71 -3.03
N LEU A 118 -6.24 13.60 -2.26
CA LEU A 118 -7.06 12.41 -2.55
C LEU A 118 -8.36 12.30 -1.74
N SER A 119 -8.36 12.76 -0.49
CA SER A 119 -9.51 12.58 0.39
C SER A 119 -10.76 13.26 -0.19
N TRP A 120 -11.90 12.57 -0.15
CA TRP A 120 -13.18 13.15 -0.56
C TRP A 120 -13.91 13.86 0.58
N THR A 121 -13.41 13.76 1.81
CA THR A 121 -13.99 14.35 3.04
C THR A 121 -13.20 15.54 3.56
N GLU A 122 -11.89 15.57 3.38
CA GLU A 122 -11.03 16.67 3.86
C GLU A 122 -11.24 17.92 3.01
N GLU A 123 -11.63 19.05 3.61
CA GLU A 123 -11.94 20.29 2.89
C GLU A 123 -10.75 20.85 2.08
N ASN A 124 -9.52 20.57 2.54
CA ASN A 124 -8.29 20.99 1.87
C ASN A 124 -7.89 20.09 0.70
N SER A 125 -8.54 18.93 0.56
CA SER A 125 -8.27 18.01 -0.53
C SER A 125 -8.90 18.51 -1.83
N GLN A 126 -8.11 18.52 -2.90
CA GLN A 126 -8.59 18.94 -4.22
C GLN A 126 -9.71 18.04 -4.76
N ILE A 127 -9.71 16.73 -4.45
CA ILE A 127 -10.83 15.82 -4.81
C ILE A 127 -12.11 16.20 -4.07
N SER A 128 -12.04 16.53 -2.78
CA SER A 128 -13.19 17.03 -2.03
C SER A 128 -13.70 18.35 -2.64
N GLN A 129 -12.81 19.26 -3.00
CA GLN A 129 -13.18 20.53 -3.62
C GLN A 129 -13.86 20.32 -4.98
N LEU A 130 -13.35 19.41 -5.82
CA LEU A 130 -13.96 19.05 -7.10
C LEU A 130 -15.38 18.48 -6.90
N ASN A 131 -15.53 17.56 -5.95
CA ASN A 131 -16.83 16.96 -5.63
C ASN A 131 -17.86 17.98 -5.15
N ASN A 132 -17.42 19.06 -4.51
CA ASN A 132 -18.26 20.15 -4.01
C ASN A 132 -18.36 21.35 -4.97
N ALA A 133 -17.83 21.25 -6.19
CA ALA A 133 -17.81 22.35 -7.16
C ALA A 133 -19.17 22.59 -7.84
N ASP A 134 -20.16 21.70 -7.66
CA ASP A 134 -21.48 21.74 -8.30
C ASP A 134 -21.39 21.87 -9.84
N GLY A 135 -20.48 21.11 -10.45
CA GLY A 135 -20.24 21.13 -11.90
C GLY A 135 -19.59 22.38 -12.46
N LYS A 136 -19.04 23.25 -11.60
CA LYS A 136 -18.16 24.35 -12.02
C LYS A 136 -16.77 23.82 -12.34
N THR A 137 -16.16 24.40 -13.37
CA THR A 137 -14.75 24.18 -13.67
C THR A 137 -13.87 24.68 -12.53
N MET A 138 -12.91 23.87 -12.12
CA MET A 138 -11.87 24.26 -11.17
C MET A 138 -10.49 23.97 -11.75
N GLU A 139 -9.53 24.84 -11.43
CA GLU A 139 -8.11 24.59 -11.70
C GLU A 139 -7.53 23.72 -10.58
N VAL A 140 -6.94 22.58 -10.93
CA VAL A 140 -6.23 21.67 -10.01
C VAL A 140 -4.72 21.77 -10.18
N SER A 141 -3.94 21.17 -9.27
CA SER A 141 -2.49 21.08 -9.41
C SER A 141 -2.08 20.26 -10.65
N ASP A 142 -0.88 20.54 -11.18
CA ASP A 142 -0.29 19.75 -12.29
C ASP A 142 -0.24 18.26 -11.95
N GLU A 143 0.07 17.94 -10.69
CA GLU A 143 0.12 16.58 -10.15
C GLU A 143 -1.25 15.89 -10.25
N LEU A 144 -2.31 16.51 -9.71
CA LEU A 144 -3.64 15.90 -9.74
C LEU A 144 -4.19 15.84 -11.18
N ALA A 145 -3.92 16.84 -12.02
CA ALA A 145 -4.31 16.79 -13.43
C ALA A 145 -3.64 15.62 -14.16
N ALA A 146 -2.35 15.38 -13.93
CA ALA A 146 -1.63 14.26 -14.52
C ALA A 146 -2.20 12.91 -14.05
N ASP A 147 -2.55 12.79 -12.77
CA ASP A 147 -3.10 11.55 -12.24
C ASP A 147 -4.53 11.30 -12.71
N LEU A 148 -5.40 12.32 -12.73
CA LEU A 148 -6.76 12.20 -13.26
C LEU A 148 -6.77 11.77 -14.73
N GLU A 149 -5.83 12.24 -15.55
CA GLU A 149 -5.73 11.82 -16.94
C GLU A 149 -5.38 10.33 -17.07
N LYS A 150 -4.43 9.82 -16.26
CA LYS A 150 -4.09 8.39 -16.21
C LYS A 150 -5.28 7.55 -15.76
N ILE A 151 -5.99 8.00 -14.72
CA ILE A 151 -7.16 7.33 -14.15
C ILE A 151 -8.30 7.28 -15.19
N ARG A 152 -8.54 8.39 -15.90
CA ARG A 152 -9.54 8.46 -16.99
C ARG A 152 -9.16 7.54 -18.14
N GLN A 153 -7.88 7.46 -18.49
CA GLN A 153 -7.38 6.52 -19.48
C GLN A 153 -7.64 5.07 -19.07
N LEU A 154 -7.30 4.68 -17.83
CA LEU A 154 -7.58 3.33 -17.33
C LEU A 154 -9.08 3.00 -17.34
N SER A 155 -9.92 3.97 -16.98
CA SER A 155 -11.38 3.82 -17.01
C SER A 155 -11.87 3.55 -18.44
N GLN A 156 -11.38 4.31 -19.42
CA GLN A 156 -11.69 4.13 -20.83
C GLN A 156 -11.20 2.79 -21.38
N GLU A 157 -9.98 2.38 -21.02
CA GLU A 157 -9.35 1.18 -21.55
C GLU A 157 -9.91 -0.12 -20.95
N SER A 158 -10.52 -0.02 -19.77
CA SER A 158 -11.25 -1.11 -19.12
C SER A 158 -12.75 -1.16 -19.46
N ASP A 159 -13.22 -0.36 -20.43
CA ASP A 159 -14.65 -0.24 -20.79
C ASP A 159 -15.54 0.14 -19.59
N GLY A 160 -15.02 1.02 -18.72
CA GLY A 160 -15.69 1.46 -17.51
C GLY A 160 -15.80 0.39 -16.42
N ALA A 161 -15.05 -0.72 -16.49
CA ALA A 161 -15.01 -1.68 -15.39
C ALA A 161 -14.28 -1.11 -14.16
N PHE A 162 -13.28 -0.26 -14.38
CA PHE A 162 -12.81 0.69 -13.37
C PHE A 162 -13.45 2.05 -13.66
N ASP A 163 -14.14 2.63 -12.68
CA ASP A 163 -14.73 3.97 -12.80
C ASP A 163 -14.60 4.74 -11.48
N PRO A 164 -13.80 5.82 -11.43
CA PRO A 164 -13.61 6.63 -10.22
C PRO A 164 -14.84 7.47 -9.86
N THR A 165 -15.90 7.51 -10.69
CA THR A 165 -17.10 8.31 -10.45
C THR A 165 -18.17 7.60 -9.62
N LEU A 166 -17.89 6.39 -9.15
CA LEU A 166 -18.78 5.57 -8.32
C LEU A 166 -19.02 6.13 -6.90
N GLY A 167 -18.38 7.22 -6.51
CA GLY A 167 -18.31 7.66 -5.11
C GLY A 167 -19.66 7.79 -4.40
N LYS A 168 -20.68 8.34 -5.05
CA LYS A 168 -22.03 8.47 -4.44
C LYS A 168 -22.69 7.12 -4.21
N ILE A 169 -22.52 6.17 -5.13
CA ILE A 169 -23.03 4.79 -4.97
C ILE A 169 -22.26 4.07 -3.85
N ILE A 170 -20.94 4.22 -3.79
CA ILE A 170 -20.11 3.64 -2.70
C ILE A 170 -20.61 4.12 -1.34
N ARG A 171 -20.87 5.43 -1.20
CA ARG A 171 -21.40 6.03 0.04
C ARG A 171 -22.82 5.62 0.35
N LEU A 172 -23.65 5.33 -0.67
CA LEU A 172 -24.99 4.79 -0.47
C LEU A 172 -24.95 3.40 0.17
N TRP A 173 -24.02 2.53 -0.26
CA TRP A 173 -23.84 1.20 0.32
C TRP A 173 -23.26 1.20 1.74
N ASP A 174 -22.38 2.17 2.03
CA ASP A 174 -21.72 2.36 3.34
C ASP A 174 -21.08 1.08 3.91
N ILE A 175 -20.55 0.20 3.04
CA ILE A 175 -20.09 -1.16 3.39
C ILE A 175 -19.06 -1.18 4.52
N ASP A 176 -18.18 -0.18 4.57
CA ASP A 176 -17.11 -0.05 5.57
C ASP A 176 -17.42 1.04 6.62
N GLY A 177 -18.64 1.59 6.59
CA GLY A 177 -19.06 2.69 7.44
C GLY A 177 -19.88 2.28 8.65
N GLU A 178 -20.64 3.23 9.18
CA GLU A 178 -21.42 3.04 10.42
C GLU A 178 -22.78 2.39 10.17
N ASN A 179 -23.30 2.46 8.95
CA ASN A 179 -24.62 1.93 8.58
C ASN A 179 -24.57 1.13 7.26
N PRO A 180 -23.80 0.03 7.18
CA PRO A 180 -23.81 -0.86 6.03
C PRO A 180 -25.20 -1.46 5.83
N HIS A 181 -25.76 -1.31 4.64
CA HIS A 181 -27.08 -1.84 4.29
C HIS A 181 -27.19 -2.09 2.79
N VAL A 182 -28.19 -2.87 2.38
CA VAL A 182 -28.57 -3.01 0.97
C VAL A 182 -29.44 -1.81 0.60
N PRO A 183 -29.03 -0.95 -0.35
CA PRO A 183 -29.83 0.21 -0.73
C PRO A 183 -31.12 -0.18 -1.45
N ASP A 184 -32.14 0.70 -1.38
CA ASP A 184 -33.34 0.52 -2.19
C ASP A 184 -32.99 0.73 -3.68
N GLN A 185 -33.56 -0.10 -4.55
CA GLN A 185 -33.30 0.00 -6.00
C GLN A 185 -33.58 1.41 -6.55
N SER A 186 -34.59 2.10 -6.02
CA SER A 186 -34.91 3.48 -6.44
C SER A 186 -33.82 4.50 -6.10
N GLU A 187 -33.04 4.26 -5.03
CA GLU A 187 -31.92 5.13 -4.66
C GLU A 187 -30.75 4.92 -5.63
N ILE A 188 -30.46 3.66 -6.00
CA ILE A 188 -29.47 3.32 -7.02
C ILE A 188 -29.90 3.90 -8.37
N ASP A 189 -31.15 3.70 -8.79
CA ASP A 189 -31.67 4.22 -10.07
C ASP A 189 -31.59 5.75 -10.16
N THR A 190 -31.61 6.45 -9.01
CA THR A 190 -31.46 7.90 -8.93
C THR A 190 -30.01 8.35 -9.13
N LEU A 191 -29.05 7.60 -8.59
CA LEU A 191 -27.64 7.97 -8.58
C LEU A 191 -26.83 7.36 -9.74
N LEU A 192 -27.24 6.21 -10.27
CA LEU A 192 -26.55 5.52 -11.36
C LEU A 192 -26.38 6.39 -12.62
N PRO A 193 -27.36 7.24 -13.02
CA PRO A 193 -27.18 8.18 -14.11
C PRO A 193 -26.08 9.23 -13.88
N GLU A 194 -25.56 9.39 -12.66
CA GLU A 194 -24.45 10.29 -12.34
C GLU A 194 -23.08 9.59 -12.51
N VAL A 195 -23.03 8.25 -12.55
CA VAL A 195 -21.79 7.46 -12.78
C VAL A 195 -21.41 7.45 -14.27
N GLY A 196 -20.13 7.65 -14.56
CA GLY A 196 -19.52 7.59 -15.89
C GLY A 196 -18.24 8.43 -15.97
N TYR A 197 -17.09 7.78 -16.19
CA TYR A 197 -15.78 8.44 -16.33
C TYR A 197 -15.74 9.51 -17.43
N GLU A 198 -16.60 9.44 -18.45
CA GLU A 198 -16.73 10.43 -19.52
C GLU A 198 -17.24 11.80 -19.03
N LYS A 199 -17.81 11.85 -17.81
CA LYS A 199 -18.28 13.09 -17.17
C LYS A 199 -17.15 13.89 -16.52
N ILE A 200 -15.94 13.32 -16.48
CA ILE A 200 -14.73 14.02 -16.07
C ILE A 200 -14.18 14.76 -17.28
N GLN A 201 -14.49 16.05 -17.39
CA GLN A 201 -13.95 16.90 -18.47
C GLN A 201 -12.68 17.60 -18.01
N MET A 202 -11.65 17.56 -18.85
CA MET A 202 -10.34 18.14 -18.56
C MET A 202 -9.86 18.99 -19.74
N ASP A 203 -9.39 20.21 -19.46
CA ASP A 203 -8.65 21.08 -20.37
C ASP A 203 -7.38 21.57 -19.65
N GLY A 204 -6.30 20.81 -19.82
CA GLY A 204 -5.11 20.93 -18.99
C GLY A 204 -5.47 20.68 -17.52
N ASN A 205 -5.21 21.67 -16.68
CA ASN A 205 -5.50 21.61 -15.25
C ASN A 205 -6.93 22.03 -14.90
N ASN A 206 -7.74 22.44 -15.87
CA ASN A 206 -9.13 22.81 -15.63
C ASN A 206 -9.99 21.55 -15.70
N VAL A 207 -10.56 21.16 -14.57
CA VAL A 207 -11.40 19.96 -14.42
C VAL A 207 -12.84 20.36 -14.14
N THR A 208 -13.79 19.70 -14.80
CA THR A 208 -15.23 19.87 -14.59
C THR A 208 -15.88 18.51 -14.42
N LEU A 209 -16.66 18.33 -13.34
CA LEU A 209 -17.45 17.13 -13.08
C LEU A 209 -18.90 17.35 -13.55
N LEU A 210 -19.32 16.66 -14.61
CA LEU A 210 -20.65 16.84 -15.20
C LEU A 210 -21.72 15.98 -14.53
N ASP A 211 -22.98 16.36 -14.75
CA ASP A 211 -24.17 15.56 -14.40
C ASP A 211 -24.20 15.07 -12.94
N GLY A 212 -23.65 15.88 -12.04
CA GLY A 212 -23.61 15.57 -10.61
C GLY A 212 -22.61 14.49 -10.21
N CYS A 213 -21.76 14.00 -11.12
CA CYS A 213 -20.78 12.95 -10.80
C CYS A 213 -19.81 13.40 -9.69
N THR A 214 -19.37 12.46 -8.87
CA THR A 214 -18.34 12.70 -7.83
C THR A 214 -17.24 11.67 -7.93
N LEU A 215 -16.01 12.09 -7.72
CA LEU A 215 -14.85 11.23 -7.68
C LEU A 215 -14.72 10.50 -6.32
N ASP A 216 -14.25 9.27 -6.41
CA ASP A 216 -13.70 8.48 -5.33
C ASP A 216 -12.48 7.75 -5.87
N LEU A 217 -11.32 8.01 -5.27
CA LEU A 217 -10.05 7.44 -5.70
C LEU A 217 -9.62 6.26 -4.83
N GLY A 218 -10.52 5.67 -4.02
CA GLY A 218 -10.18 4.57 -3.10
C GLY A 218 -9.58 3.34 -3.79
N ALA A 219 -9.92 3.10 -5.06
CA ALA A 219 -9.43 1.97 -5.86
C ALA A 219 -8.10 2.22 -6.59
N VAL A 220 -7.51 3.42 -6.45
CA VAL A 220 -6.17 3.76 -6.99
C VAL A 220 -5.27 4.48 -5.98
N GLY A 221 -5.85 5.03 -4.91
CA GLY A 221 -5.19 5.97 -4.01
C GLY A 221 -3.98 5.34 -3.34
N LYS A 222 -4.10 4.12 -2.80
CA LYS A 222 -2.97 3.43 -2.16
C LYS A 222 -1.87 3.17 -3.18
N GLY A 223 -2.22 2.75 -4.40
CA GLY A 223 -1.31 2.66 -5.53
C GLY A 223 -0.55 3.96 -5.80
N MET A 224 -1.26 5.10 -5.87
CA MET A 224 -0.64 6.41 -6.06
C MET A 224 0.27 6.81 -4.88
N GLY A 225 -0.11 6.45 -3.65
CA GLY A 225 0.74 6.62 -2.47
C GLY A 225 2.04 5.82 -2.59
N CYS A 226 1.98 4.59 -3.09
CA CYS A 226 3.18 3.81 -3.41
C CYS A 226 4.02 4.51 -4.50
N ASP A 227 3.41 5.06 -5.56
CA ASP A 227 4.16 5.79 -6.59
C ASP A 227 4.91 7.00 -6.02
N LEU A 228 4.25 7.79 -5.16
CA LEU A 228 4.85 8.92 -4.46
C LEU A 228 6.09 8.50 -3.65
N ILE A 229 5.98 7.38 -2.92
CA ILE A 229 7.09 6.89 -2.10
C ILE A 229 8.21 6.31 -2.97
N MET A 230 7.90 5.65 -4.08
CA MET A 230 8.89 5.17 -5.05
C MET A 230 9.75 6.34 -5.56
N ASP A 231 9.12 7.44 -5.94
CA ASP A 231 9.82 8.64 -6.42
C ASP A 231 10.62 9.32 -5.32
N TYR A 232 10.10 9.35 -4.08
CA TYR A 232 10.86 9.82 -2.95
C TYR A 232 12.13 8.98 -2.71
N LEU A 233 12.02 7.65 -2.71
CA LEU A 233 13.15 6.74 -2.49
C LEU A 233 14.22 6.85 -3.57
N ARG A 234 13.85 7.11 -4.83
CA ARG A 234 14.81 7.38 -5.93
C ARG A 234 15.70 8.60 -5.66
N SER A 235 15.25 9.52 -4.79
CA SER A 235 16.04 10.68 -4.36
C SER A 235 16.95 10.41 -3.14
N GLN A 236 16.90 9.19 -2.57
CA GLN A 236 17.64 8.80 -1.36
C GLN A 236 18.80 7.85 -1.71
N PRO A 237 20.04 8.35 -1.90
CA PRO A 237 21.17 7.53 -2.35
C PRO A 237 21.65 6.49 -1.33
N ASP A 238 21.32 6.68 -0.05
CA ASP A 238 21.75 5.79 1.03
C ASP A 238 20.78 4.62 1.26
N VAL A 239 19.60 4.62 0.61
CA VAL A 239 18.62 3.55 0.72
C VAL A 239 18.94 2.45 -0.28
N SER A 240 19.26 1.27 0.23
CA SER A 240 19.55 0.07 -0.57
C SER A 240 18.30 -0.73 -0.95
N GLY A 241 17.28 -0.72 -0.08
CA GLY A 241 16.02 -1.37 -0.36
C GLY A 241 14.92 -1.06 0.63
N MET A 242 13.68 -1.24 0.22
CA MET A 242 12.51 -1.05 1.06
C MET A 242 11.36 -1.96 0.60
N ILE A 243 10.50 -2.34 1.52
CA ILE A 243 9.16 -2.83 1.21
C ILE A 243 8.13 -2.02 2.00
N LEU A 244 7.15 -1.50 1.28
CA LEU A 244 6.01 -0.73 1.80
C LEU A 244 4.75 -1.57 1.60
N ASN A 245 3.91 -1.67 2.63
CA ASN A 245 2.61 -2.30 2.55
C ASN A 245 1.53 -1.34 3.10
N LEU A 246 0.56 -1.01 2.26
CA LEU A 246 -0.61 -0.21 2.58
C LEU A 246 -1.83 -1.12 2.68
N GLY A 247 -2.23 -1.44 3.92
CA GLY A 247 -3.48 -2.12 4.21
C GLY A 247 -3.59 -3.59 3.83
N GLY A 248 -2.47 -4.24 3.47
CA GLY A 248 -2.45 -5.64 3.06
C GLY A 248 -2.78 -5.85 1.59
N SER A 249 -3.47 -4.92 0.93
CA SER A 249 -3.81 -5.03 -0.50
C SER A 249 -2.76 -4.43 -1.41
N SER A 250 -2.10 -3.32 -1.05
CA SER A 250 -1.16 -2.63 -1.95
C SER A 250 0.26 -2.65 -1.40
N VAL A 251 1.20 -3.20 -2.16
CA VAL A 251 2.59 -3.42 -1.75
C VAL A 251 3.54 -2.87 -2.81
N MET A 252 4.66 -2.32 -2.38
CA MET A 252 5.74 -1.85 -3.25
C MET A 252 7.10 -2.31 -2.71
N THR A 253 7.96 -2.76 -3.60
CA THR A 253 9.37 -3.07 -3.32
C THR A 253 10.25 -2.03 -3.97
N TYR A 254 11.29 -1.56 -3.28
CA TYR A 254 12.33 -0.70 -3.82
C TYR A 254 13.68 -1.35 -3.61
N GLY A 255 14.56 -1.30 -4.61
CA GLY A 255 15.92 -1.82 -4.51
C GLY A 255 15.99 -3.29 -4.06
N GLU A 256 17.08 -3.63 -3.40
CA GLU A 256 17.40 -5.00 -2.99
C GLU A 256 17.66 -5.10 -1.49
N LYS A 257 17.41 -6.27 -0.91
CA LYS A 257 17.83 -6.54 0.45
C LYS A 257 19.35 -6.67 0.52
N PRO A 258 20.01 -6.23 1.61
CA PRO A 258 21.46 -6.34 1.75
C PRO A 258 22.00 -7.78 1.71
N ASP A 259 21.15 -8.77 2.01
CA ASP A 259 21.50 -10.19 1.98
C ASP A 259 21.30 -10.85 0.60
N GLY A 260 20.79 -10.11 -0.39
CA GLY A 260 20.49 -10.59 -1.74
C GLY A 260 19.28 -11.53 -1.82
N SER A 261 18.53 -11.71 -0.73
CA SER A 261 17.29 -12.49 -0.76
C SER A 261 16.18 -11.73 -1.49
N PRO A 262 15.27 -12.42 -2.18
CA PRO A 262 14.19 -11.76 -2.90
C PRO A 262 13.16 -11.13 -1.95
N TRP A 263 12.39 -10.17 -2.47
CA TRP A 263 11.17 -9.73 -1.81
C TRP A 263 10.09 -10.81 -1.97
N LYS A 264 9.48 -11.23 -0.86
CA LYS A 264 8.38 -12.20 -0.86
C LYS A 264 7.16 -11.57 -0.19
N VAL A 265 6.04 -11.58 -0.89
CA VAL A 265 4.75 -11.04 -0.43
C VAL A 265 3.76 -12.19 -0.32
N ALA A 266 3.18 -12.36 0.87
CA ALA A 266 2.17 -13.38 1.07
C ALA A 266 0.80 -12.91 0.54
N LEU A 267 0.06 -13.81 -0.10
CA LEU A 267 -1.32 -13.57 -0.52
C LEU A 267 -2.26 -14.19 0.51
N THR A 268 -3.22 -13.41 0.98
CA THR A 268 -4.27 -13.89 1.90
C THR A 268 -5.16 -14.92 1.20
N ASP A 269 -5.57 -15.97 1.91
CA ASP A 269 -6.62 -16.87 1.43
C ASP A 269 -8.00 -16.17 1.59
N PRO A 270 -8.74 -15.92 0.49
CA PRO A 270 -10.04 -15.23 0.52
C PRO A 270 -11.12 -15.90 1.36
N ARG A 271 -10.93 -17.18 1.71
CA ARG A 271 -11.92 -18.02 2.42
C ARG A 271 -11.38 -18.61 3.70
N ASP A 272 -10.15 -18.29 4.08
CA ASP A 272 -9.62 -18.74 5.35
C ASP A 272 -10.12 -17.88 6.52
N THR A 273 -10.61 -18.57 7.55
CA THR A 273 -11.08 -17.96 8.80
C THR A 273 -9.99 -17.88 9.88
N GLU A 274 -8.88 -18.63 9.70
CA GLU A 274 -7.75 -18.68 10.65
C GLU A 274 -6.65 -17.66 10.32
N GLY A 275 -6.70 -17.08 9.11
CA GLY A 275 -5.76 -16.06 8.64
C GLY A 275 -4.46 -16.63 8.10
N ASP A 276 -4.45 -17.87 7.57
CA ASP A 276 -3.32 -18.35 6.79
C ASP A 276 -3.29 -17.70 5.40
N TYR A 277 -2.14 -17.83 4.75
CA TYR A 277 -1.92 -17.35 3.40
C TYR A 277 -2.26 -18.43 2.38
N LEU A 278 -2.84 -18.01 1.26
CA LEU A 278 -3.03 -18.83 0.07
C LEU A 278 -1.67 -19.28 -0.50
N GLY A 279 -0.74 -18.34 -0.59
CA GLY A 279 0.55 -18.51 -1.21
C GLY A 279 1.46 -17.30 -1.02
N ALA A 280 2.56 -17.26 -1.74
CA ALA A 280 3.45 -16.11 -1.78
C ALA A 280 3.92 -15.81 -3.21
N ILE A 281 4.09 -14.53 -3.51
CA ILE A 281 4.69 -14.04 -4.75
C ILE A 281 6.08 -13.50 -4.44
N THR A 282 7.05 -13.90 -5.26
CA THR A 282 8.36 -13.27 -5.30
C THR A 282 8.31 -12.03 -6.20
N LEU A 283 8.59 -10.86 -5.64
CA LEU A 283 8.67 -9.59 -6.37
C LEU A 283 10.13 -9.23 -6.66
N ASP A 284 10.35 -8.65 -7.84
CA ASP A 284 11.63 -8.04 -8.18
C ASP A 284 11.77 -6.67 -7.50
N ALA A 285 12.91 -6.01 -7.70
CA ALA A 285 13.12 -4.64 -7.25
C ALA A 285 12.22 -3.68 -8.04
N ASN A 286 11.69 -2.67 -7.36
CA ASN A 286 10.91 -1.57 -7.96
C ASN A 286 9.58 -2.00 -8.58
N GLN A 287 8.94 -3.03 -8.00
CA GLN A 287 7.64 -3.54 -8.46
C GLN A 287 6.53 -3.20 -7.48
N PHE A 288 5.32 -3.20 -8.02
CA PHE A 288 4.08 -2.97 -7.28
C PHE A 288 3.21 -4.21 -7.36
N LEU A 289 2.50 -4.49 -6.28
CA LEU A 289 1.50 -5.54 -6.21
C LEU A 289 0.25 -4.92 -5.59
N SER A 290 -0.93 -5.09 -6.21
CA SER A 290 -2.20 -4.78 -5.56
C SER A 290 -3.18 -5.93 -5.64
N THR A 291 -3.99 -6.13 -4.59
CA THR A 291 -5.02 -7.16 -4.53
C THR A 291 -6.38 -6.52 -4.30
N SER A 292 -7.36 -6.91 -5.12
CA SER A 292 -8.78 -6.64 -4.91
C SER A 292 -9.48 -7.95 -4.56
N GLY A 293 -10.24 -7.98 -3.46
CA GLY A 293 -10.92 -9.18 -3.00
C GLY A 293 -12.25 -8.91 -2.30
N ASP A 294 -13.18 -9.84 -2.44
CA ASP A 294 -14.54 -9.76 -1.87
C ASP A 294 -14.60 -10.00 -0.35
N TYR A 295 -13.45 -10.23 0.27
CA TYR A 295 -13.26 -10.52 1.68
C TYR A 295 -12.63 -9.37 2.47
N GLU A 296 -12.13 -8.32 1.80
CA GLU A 296 -11.47 -7.21 2.49
C GLU A 296 -12.47 -6.33 3.25
N LYS A 297 -13.52 -5.88 2.55
CA LYS A 297 -14.62 -5.06 3.10
C LYS A 297 -15.94 -5.59 2.60
N TYR A 298 -16.77 -6.06 3.53
CA TYR A 298 -18.09 -6.62 3.24
C TYR A 298 -18.98 -6.61 4.49
N PHE A 299 -20.29 -6.69 4.28
CA PHE A 299 -21.26 -7.07 5.30
C PHE A 299 -22.10 -8.27 4.84
N ILE A 300 -22.85 -8.85 5.78
CA ILE A 300 -23.79 -9.95 5.52
C ILE A 300 -25.19 -9.46 5.87
N ASP A 301 -26.13 -9.57 4.93
CA ASP A 301 -27.55 -9.30 5.14
C ASP A 301 -28.38 -10.45 4.57
N ASP A 302 -29.32 -10.97 5.36
CA ASP A 302 -30.09 -12.19 5.06
C ASP A 302 -29.26 -13.38 4.55
N GLY A 303 -28.02 -13.52 5.06
CA GLY A 303 -27.10 -14.59 4.69
C GLY A 303 -26.37 -14.39 3.35
N ILE A 304 -26.60 -13.26 2.68
CA ILE A 304 -25.92 -12.86 1.44
C ILE A 304 -24.77 -11.91 1.81
N ARG A 305 -23.61 -12.13 1.19
CA ARG A 305 -22.47 -11.22 1.30
C ARG A 305 -22.65 -10.05 0.33
N TYR A 306 -22.28 -8.85 0.76
CA TYR A 306 -22.18 -7.66 -0.09
C TYR A 306 -20.80 -7.02 0.13
N HIS A 307 -19.96 -7.05 -0.89
CA HIS A 307 -18.58 -6.54 -0.84
C HIS A 307 -18.41 -5.20 -1.55
N HIS A 308 -17.36 -4.47 -1.20
CA HIS A 308 -17.14 -3.09 -1.64
C HIS A 308 -16.79 -2.89 -3.13
N ILE A 309 -16.42 -3.94 -3.87
CA ILE A 309 -16.12 -3.86 -5.31
C ILE A 309 -17.43 -3.88 -6.10
N LEU A 310 -17.85 -2.72 -6.60
CA LEU A 310 -19.13 -2.54 -7.30
C LEU A 310 -18.95 -2.52 -8.82
N ASP A 311 -19.94 -3.03 -9.54
CA ASP A 311 -20.05 -2.89 -10.99
C ASP A 311 -20.60 -1.49 -11.34
N PRO A 312 -19.85 -0.62 -12.03
CA PRO A 312 -20.31 0.71 -12.43
C PRO A 312 -21.59 0.71 -13.28
N LYS A 313 -21.91 -0.40 -13.96
CA LYS A 313 -23.11 -0.55 -14.81
C LYS A 313 -24.38 -0.81 -14.00
N THR A 314 -24.26 -1.35 -12.79
CA THR A 314 -25.42 -1.75 -11.98
C THR A 314 -25.47 -1.05 -10.62
N GLY A 315 -24.34 -0.57 -10.11
CA GLY A 315 -24.20 -0.06 -8.76
C GLY A 315 -24.19 -1.13 -7.68
N TYR A 316 -24.18 -2.42 -8.03
CA TYR A 316 -24.16 -3.55 -7.09
C TYR A 316 -22.78 -4.24 -7.01
N PRO A 317 -22.48 -4.97 -5.92
CA PRO A 317 -21.28 -5.81 -5.85
C PRO A 317 -21.20 -6.82 -7.00
N VAL A 318 -20.01 -7.00 -7.56
CA VAL A 318 -19.75 -7.94 -8.67
C VAL A 318 -19.77 -9.39 -8.21
N TRP A 319 -20.60 -10.24 -8.85
CA TRP A 319 -20.61 -11.68 -8.60
C TRP A 319 -20.32 -12.47 -9.89
N ASN A 320 -19.04 -12.70 -10.17
CA ASN A 320 -18.55 -13.41 -11.37
C ASN A 320 -17.74 -14.68 -11.06
N GLY A 321 -17.78 -15.16 -9.80
CA GLY A 321 -17.07 -16.34 -9.32
C GLY A 321 -15.65 -16.07 -8.80
N LEU A 322 -15.09 -14.88 -9.03
CA LEU A 322 -13.80 -14.48 -8.47
C LEU A 322 -13.93 -14.10 -6.99
N THR A 323 -12.91 -14.44 -6.22
CA THR A 323 -12.78 -14.13 -4.79
C THR A 323 -11.61 -13.17 -4.52
N SER A 324 -10.57 -13.23 -5.37
CA SER A 324 -9.50 -12.23 -5.40
C SER A 324 -8.86 -12.10 -6.78
N VAL A 325 -8.34 -10.91 -7.06
CA VAL A 325 -7.44 -10.62 -8.17
C VAL A 325 -6.25 -9.86 -7.64
N THR A 326 -5.07 -10.43 -7.79
CA THR A 326 -3.78 -9.78 -7.49
C THR A 326 -3.10 -9.39 -8.79
N ILE A 327 -2.67 -8.14 -8.92
CA ILE A 327 -1.94 -7.60 -10.08
C ILE A 327 -0.52 -7.23 -9.68
N ILE A 328 0.44 -7.48 -10.56
CA ILE A 328 1.83 -7.05 -10.44
C ILE A 328 2.22 -6.27 -11.70
N CYS A 329 2.76 -5.06 -11.51
CA CYS A 329 3.30 -4.23 -12.59
C CYS A 329 4.28 -3.16 -12.05
N ASP A 330 4.71 -2.25 -12.92
CA ASP A 330 5.76 -1.28 -12.64
C ASP A 330 5.25 0.10 -12.16
N GLN A 331 3.94 0.25 -11.96
CA GLN A 331 3.30 1.49 -11.49
C GLN A 331 2.23 1.17 -10.44
N GLY A 332 2.26 1.88 -9.32
CA GLY A 332 1.40 1.64 -8.17
C GLY A 332 -0.07 1.91 -8.45
N TYR A 333 -0.41 3.09 -8.99
CA TYR A 333 -1.81 3.41 -9.35
C TYR A 333 -2.38 2.38 -10.32
N LEU A 334 -1.53 1.87 -11.22
CA LEU A 334 -1.93 0.91 -12.25
C LEU A 334 -2.15 -0.48 -11.64
N ALA A 335 -1.28 -0.94 -10.75
CA ALA A 335 -1.49 -2.20 -10.02
C ALA A 335 -2.82 -2.17 -9.25
N ASP A 336 -3.10 -1.06 -8.56
CA ASP A 336 -4.30 -0.88 -7.75
C ASP A 336 -5.57 -0.82 -8.61
N GLY A 337 -5.58 0.08 -9.61
CA GLY A 337 -6.71 0.25 -10.51
C GLY A 337 -6.98 -0.98 -11.38
N LEU A 338 -5.94 -1.65 -11.91
CA LEU A 338 -6.11 -2.90 -12.67
C LEU A 338 -6.65 -4.03 -11.79
N SER A 339 -6.27 -4.11 -10.51
CA SER A 339 -6.81 -5.15 -9.63
C SER A 339 -8.32 -5.04 -9.51
N THR A 340 -8.83 -3.81 -9.40
CA THR A 340 -10.28 -3.53 -9.39
C THR A 340 -10.90 -3.80 -10.76
N ALA A 341 -10.31 -3.25 -11.84
CA ALA A 341 -10.88 -3.40 -13.19
C ALA A 341 -10.96 -4.88 -13.61
N CYS A 342 -9.91 -5.66 -13.36
CA CYS A 342 -9.85 -7.08 -13.68
C CYS A 342 -10.80 -7.91 -12.80
N PHE A 343 -10.99 -7.52 -11.53
CA PHE A 343 -12.01 -8.14 -10.68
C PHE A 343 -13.41 -7.93 -11.26
N VAL A 344 -13.74 -6.71 -11.69
CA VAL A 344 -15.04 -6.36 -12.27
C VAL A 344 -15.26 -7.05 -13.63
N LEU A 345 -14.26 -7.00 -14.53
CA LEU A 345 -14.31 -7.63 -15.85
C LEU A 345 -14.47 -9.15 -15.78
N GLY A 346 -13.89 -9.77 -14.77
CA GLY A 346 -13.67 -11.21 -14.74
C GLY A 346 -12.48 -11.64 -15.59
N MET A 347 -12.06 -12.89 -15.40
CA MET A 347 -10.78 -13.41 -15.88
C MET A 347 -10.58 -13.32 -17.40
N ASP A 348 -11.55 -13.76 -18.21
CA ASP A 348 -11.40 -13.80 -19.68
C ASP A 348 -11.36 -12.40 -20.30
N ALA A 349 -12.21 -11.49 -19.81
CA ALA A 349 -12.26 -10.12 -20.32
C ALA A 349 -11.09 -9.26 -19.81
N ALA A 350 -10.43 -9.66 -18.71
CA ALA A 350 -9.25 -8.99 -18.18
C ALA A 350 -7.97 -9.24 -19.01
N LYS A 351 -7.84 -10.37 -19.71
CA LYS A 351 -6.57 -10.73 -20.41
C LYS A 351 -6.06 -9.65 -21.37
N PRO A 352 -6.87 -9.05 -22.26
CA PRO A 352 -6.40 -8.00 -23.16
C PRO A 352 -5.95 -6.74 -22.42
N LEU A 353 -6.55 -6.44 -21.26
CA LEU A 353 -6.16 -5.30 -20.44
C LEU A 353 -4.81 -5.54 -19.77
N LEU A 354 -4.58 -6.75 -19.25
CA LEU A 354 -3.29 -7.18 -18.70
C LEU A 354 -2.17 -7.10 -19.76
N GLU A 355 -2.40 -7.65 -20.95
CA GLU A 355 -1.46 -7.59 -22.07
C GLU A 355 -1.11 -6.15 -22.48
N LYS A 356 -2.12 -5.27 -22.50
CA LYS A 356 -1.93 -3.87 -22.88
C LYS A 356 -0.99 -3.12 -21.93
N TYR A 357 -1.07 -3.43 -20.64
CA TYR A 357 -0.33 -2.75 -19.60
C TYR A 357 0.94 -3.50 -19.15
N ASP A 358 1.28 -4.60 -19.83
CA ASP A 358 2.40 -5.50 -19.46
C ASP A 358 2.31 -5.90 -17.97
N ALA A 359 1.10 -6.23 -17.54
CA ALA A 359 0.79 -6.57 -16.17
C ALA A 359 0.57 -8.07 -16.00
N GLU A 360 1.05 -8.60 -14.88
CA GLU A 360 0.87 -9.99 -14.51
C GLU A 360 -0.22 -10.11 -13.43
N ALA A 361 -0.86 -11.28 -13.33
CA ALA A 361 -2.01 -11.47 -12.46
C ALA A 361 -2.08 -12.86 -11.82
N VAL A 362 -2.67 -12.90 -10.63
CA VAL A 362 -3.16 -14.11 -9.96
C VAL A 362 -4.66 -13.94 -9.67
N PHE A 363 -5.48 -14.76 -10.30
CA PHE A 363 -6.92 -14.83 -10.06
C PHE A 363 -7.23 -16.02 -9.15
N VAL A 364 -8.16 -15.84 -8.21
CA VAL A 364 -8.63 -16.93 -7.33
C VAL A 364 -10.14 -17.00 -7.41
N ASP A 365 -10.70 -18.16 -7.73
CA ASP A 365 -12.15 -18.38 -7.82
C ASP A 365 -12.72 -19.09 -6.58
N GLU A 366 -14.05 -19.12 -6.49
CA GLU A 366 -14.78 -19.73 -5.38
C GLU A 366 -14.67 -21.27 -5.33
N ASP A 367 -14.29 -21.89 -6.46
CA ASP A 367 -14.04 -23.32 -6.61
C ASP A 367 -12.61 -23.72 -6.22
N LYS A 368 -11.83 -22.78 -5.67
CA LYS A 368 -10.44 -22.94 -5.22
C LYS A 368 -9.45 -23.21 -6.37
N ASN A 369 -9.71 -22.67 -7.55
CA ASN A 369 -8.70 -22.57 -8.59
C ASN A 369 -7.93 -21.26 -8.43
N VAL A 370 -6.62 -21.34 -8.68
CA VAL A 370 -5.70 -20.21 -8.76
C VAL A 370 -5.20 -20.14 -10.20
N TYR A 371 -5.50 -19.08 -10.93
CA TYR A 371 -5.02 -18.87 -12.30
C TYR A 371 -3.91 -17.84 -12.29
N VAL A 372 -2.75 -18.21 -12.81
CA VAL A 372 -1.52 -17.41 -12.74
C VAL A 372 -1.05 -17.13 -14.15
N THR A 373 -0.78 -15.86 -14.46
CA THR A 373 -0.19 -15.48 -15.75
C THR A 373 1.21 -16.07 -15.90
N SER A 374 1.60 -16.37 -17.14
CA SER A 374 2.84 -17.13 -17.43
C SER A 374 4.11 -16.51 -16.82
N GLY A 375 4.21 -15.18 -16.72
CA GLY A 375 5.37 -14.49 -16.14
C GLY A 375 5.50 -14.64 -14.62
N LEU A 376 4.45 -15.08 -13.93
CA LEU A 376 4.45 -15.34 -12.48
C LEU A 376 4.58 -16.82 -12.12
N MET A 377 4.53 -17.75 -13.07
CA MET A 377 4.51 -19.19 -12.77
C MET A 377 5.72 -19.66 -11.95
N ASP A 378 6.91 -19.10 -12.21
CA ASP A 378 8.13 -19.41 -11.46
C ASP A 378 8.30 -18.57 -10.18
N LYS A 379 7.43 -17.56 -9.99
CA LYS A 379 7.47 -16.60 -8.86
C LYS A 379 6.39 -16.84 -7.82
N PHE A 380 5.30 -17.53 -8.19
CA PHE A 380 4.20 -17.87 -7.30
C PHE A 380 4.42 -19.23 -6.62
N GLU A 381 4.23 -19.25 -5.30
CA GLU A 381 4.34 -20.43 -4.46
C GLU A 381 3.00 -20.66 -3.74
N LEU A 382 2.25 -21.70 -4.13
CA LEU A 382 1.04 -22.09 -3.41
C LEU A 382 1.41 -22.71 -2.05
N MET A 383 0.78 -22.23 -0.98
CA MET A 383 1.04 -22.67 0.40
C MET A 383 -0.16 -23.36 1.05
N LYS A 384 -1.38 -23.14 0.53
CA LYS A 384 -2.61 -23.71 1.08
C LYS A 384 -3.04 -24.98 0.35
N ASP A 385 -3.34 -26.03 1.11
CA ASP A 385 -3.92 -27.26 0.59
C ASP A 385 -5.35 -27.04 0.04
N GLY A 386 -5.70 -27.81 -0.98
CA GLY A 386 -7.05 -27.81 -1.56
C GLY A 386 -7.31 -26.77 -2.63
N TYR A 387 -6.29 -25.98 -3.00
CA TYR A 387 -6.29 -25.13 -4.19
C TYR A 387 -5.58 -25.82 -5.36
N ILE A 388 -6.00 -25.49 -6.58
CA ILE A 388 -5.40 -26.00 -7.82
C ILE A 388 -4.82 -24.82 -8.61
N VAL A 389 -3.53 -24.85 -8.91
CA VAL A 389 -2.87 -23.83 -9.73
C VAL A 389 -3.00 -24.19 -11.21
N ASN A 390 -3.46 -23.23 -12.00
CA ASN A 390 -3.57 -23.27 -13.45
C ASN A 390 -2.79 -22.09 -14.05
N GLU A 391 -2.17 -22.30 -15.21
CA GLU A 391 -1.63 -21.20 -16.01
C GLU A 391 -2.79 -20.55 -16.80
N LEU A 392 -2.83 -19.22 -16.82
CA LEU A 392 -3.91 -18.41 -17.41
C LEU A 392 -3.88 -18.35 -18.95
#